data_AF-A0AAW2UA16-F1
#
_entry.id   AF-A0AAW2UA16-F1
#
_cell.length_a   1.000
_cell.length_b   1.000
_cell.length_c   1.000
_cell.angle_alpha   90.00
_cell.angle_beta   90.00
_cell.angle_gamma   90.00
#
_symmetry.space_group_name_H-M   'P 1'
#
loop_
_entity.id
_entity.type
_entity.pdbx_description
1 polymer ?
#
loop_
_entity_poly.entity_id
_entity_poly.type
_entity_poly.pdbx_seq_one_letter_code
_entity_poly.pdbx_strand_id
1 'polypeptide(L)'
;MASSAITPSSSFLVDKKDGIGGFSAFRRQPPFPCSAQVSKRKVSKKIASVMAPQQSERKPSTTGAVKTGMTMTEKILARASEKTQLVPGENVWVNVDILMTHDVCGPGSIGIFKREFGKMQRGSEVTQVEPYARKVLIRRLIFLGVDYVWDREKVVIIPDHYIFTTDERANRNVDILRDFSTEQNIKYFYDIKDLGNFKANPDYKGVCHVALAQEGHCRPGEVLLGTDSHTCTAGAFGQFATGIGNTDAGFVLGTGKLLLKVPPTLRFVMDGEMPDYLLAKDLILQIIGEISVAGATYKAMEFVGSTVESLTMEERMTLCNMVVEAGGKNGIIPADSTTYKYLEDKTSLPYEPVVSDGDARFLSEYRFDISKLEPVVAKPHSPDNRALARECKDVKIDRVYIGSCTGGKTEDFMAAAKLFLASGKKVKVPTFLVPATQKVWMDVYSLPVPGSGGKTCSQIFEEAGCDTPASPSCGACLGGPRDTYARMNEPQVCVSTTNRNFPGRMGHKEGQIYLASPYTAAASALTGFVTDPREFLQ
;
A
#
# COMPACT_ATOMS: atom_id res chain seq x y z
N MET A 1 -19.54 26.59 23.16
CA MET A 1 -19.74 28.04 22.98
C MET A 1 -19.84 28.33 21.50
N ALA A 2 -20.64 29.35 21.16
CA ALA A 2 -21.54 29.40 20.02
C ALA A 2 -20.98 29.91 18.68
N SER A 3 -21.87 29.80 17.68
CA SER A 3 -22.03 30.62 16.46
C SER A 3 -21.46 30.03 15.16
N SER A 4 -22.14 29.98 14.01
CA SER A 4 -23.54 30.21 13.60
C SER A 4 -23.62 29.97 12.08
N ALA A 5 -24.70 29.36 11.61
CA ALA A 5 -25.01 29.08 10.21
C ALA A 5 -25.40 30.34 9.40
N ILE A 6 -25.18 30.32 8.08
CA ILE A 6 -25.90 31.14 7.09
C ILE A 6 -26.11 30.32 5.80
N THR A 7 -27.38 30.12 5.43
CA THR A 7 -27.92 29.75 4.10
C THR A 7 -28.43 30.99 3.37
N PRO A 8 -28.52 30.96 2.03
CA PRO A 8 -29.83 31.10 1.34
C PRO A 8 -29.96 30.16 0.12
N SER A 9 -31.03 29.38 -0.08
CA SER A 9 -32.37 29.66 -0.66
C SER A 9 -32.45 29.94 -2.17
N SER A 10 -32.84 28.88 -2.92
CA SER A 10 -33.93 28.77 -3.92
C SER A 10 -34.04 29.66 -5.19
N SER A 11 -33.87 28.99 -6.34
CA SER A 11 -34.76 28.87 -7.53
C SER A 11 -35.37 30.09 -8.25
N PHE A 12 -35.20 30.15 -9.58
CA PHE A 12 -36.26 30.51 -10.55
C PHE A 12 -36.01 29.86 -11.94
N LEU A 13 -37.10 29.37 -12.53
CA LEU A 13 -37.26 28.76 -13.87
C LEU A 13 -37.46 29.82 -14.98
N VAL A 14 -37.19 29.44 -16.24
CA VAL A 14 -38.11 29.41 -17.39
C VAL A 14 -37.41 29.70 -18.75
N ASP A 15 -37.64 28.77 -19.68
CA ASP A 15 -37.45 28.77 -21.14
C ASP A 15 -37.87 30.04 -21.90
N LYS A 16 -37.19 30.31 -23.02
CA LYS A 16 -37.89 30.57 -24.29
C LYS A 16 -37.02 30.38 -25.54
N LYS A 17 -37.70 29.83 -26.54
CA LYS A 17 -37.29 29.37 -27.87
C LYS A 17 -37.51 30.45 -28.95
N ASP A 18 -36.98 30.15 -30.15
CA ASP A 18 -37.27 30.68 -31.50
C ASP A 18 -36.58 32.00 -31.90
N GLY A 19 -35.98 32.19 -33.08
CA GLY A 19 -35.80 31.34 -34.26
C GLY A 19 -35.27 32.15 -35.49
N ILE A 20 -34.84 31.40 -36.52
CA ILE A 20 -34.88 31.70 -37.97
C ILE A 20 -33.74 32.51 -38.65
N GLY A 21 -33.19 31.86 -39.71
CA GLY A 21 -32.56 32.46 -40.91
C GLY A 21 -31.07 32.11 -41.05
N GLY A 22 -30.52 31.50 -42.11
CA GLY A 22 -30.98 31.17 -43.45
C GLY A 22 -29.77 31.28 -44.41
N PHE A 23 -29.53 30.22 -45.19
CA PHE A 23 -28.84 30.17 -46.50
C PHE A 23 -27.30 30.38 -46.68
N SER A 24 -26.68 29.27 -47.10
CA SER A 24 -25.99 29.07 -48.40
C SER A 24 -24.51 28.69 -48.37
N ALA A 25 -24.20 27.78 -49.28
CA ALA A 25 -22.96 27.07 -49.49
C ALA A 25 -22.17 27.62 -50.68
N PHE A 26 -20.99 27.02 -50.90
CA PHE A 26 -20.01 27.21 -51.99
C PHE A 26 -19.04 28.38 -51.78
N ARG A 27 -17.72 28.28 -52.06
CA ARG A 27 -16.99 27.39 -52.96
C ARG A 27 -15.49 27.41 -52.59
N ARG A 28 -14.82 26.27 -52.78
CA ARG A 28 -13.35 26.11 -52.80
C ARG A 28 -12.73 26.79 -54.02
N GLN A 29 -11.50 27.29 -53.89
CA GLN A 29 -10.51 27.42 -54.97
C GLN A 29 -9.05 27.53 -54.40
N PRO A 30 -7.98 27.35 -55.20
CA PRO A 30 -6.98 26.28 -55.04
C PRO A 30 -5.55 26.81 -54.69
N PRO A 31 -4.49 25.96 -54.59
CA PRO A 31 -3.20 26.37 -54.04
C PRO A 31 -2.26 26.97 -55.09
N PHE A 32 -1.44 27.93 -54.65
CA PHE A 32 -0.35 28.52 -55.44
C PHE A 32 0.92 27.65 -55.42
N PRO A 33 1.67 27.56 -56.53
CA PRO A 33 2.91 26.79 -56.63
C PRO A 33 4.11 27.65 -56.21
N CYS A 34 5.11 27.05 -55.55
CA CYS A 34 6.43 27.66 -55.46
C CYS A 34 7.52 26.62 -55.73
N SER A 35 8.31 26.95 -56.75
CA SER A 35 9.36 26.18 -57.39
C SER A 35 10.61 26.00 -56.52
N ALA A 36 11.16 24.78 -56.53
CA ALA A 36 12.48 24.47 -55.99
C ALA A 36 13.59 25.00 -56.91
N GLN A 37 14.53 25.77 -56.34
CA GLN A 37 15.83 26.07 -56.95
C GLN A 37 16.92 25.27 -56.24
N VAL A 38 17.57 24.38 -56.99
CA VAL A 38 18.74 23.60 -56.57
C VAL A 38 20.00 24.43 -56.85
N SER A 39 20.71 24.84 -55.80
CA SER A 39 22.04 25.45 -55.89
C SER A 39 23.11 24.40 -55.55
N LYS A 40 23.92 24.02 -56.55
CA LYS A 40 25.12 23.19 -56.37
C LYS A 40 26.28 24.06 -55.88
N ARG A 41 26.73 23.87 -54.63
CA ARG A 41 28.02 24.39 -54.15
C ARG A 41 29.02 23.23 -53.99
N LYS A 42 30.13 23.30 -54.74
CA LYS A 42 31.31 22.45 -54.61
C LYS A 42 32.06 22.82 -53.33
N VAL A 43 32.35 21.85 -52.47
CA VAL A 43 33.24 22.02 -51.30
C VAL A 43 34.59 21.37 -51.61
N SER A 44 35.65 22.18 -51.54
CA SER A 44 37.05 21.77 -51.71
C SER A 44 37.62 21.29 -50.37
N LYS A 45 38.27 20.11 -50.37
CA LYS A 45 39.00 19.56 -49.22
C LYS A 45 40.39 20.21 -49.12
N LYS A 46 40.71 20.82 -47.99
CA LYS A 46 42.10 21.03 -47.53
C LYS A 46 42.22 20.49 -46.10
N ILE A 47 43.03 19.45 -45.97
CA ILE A 47 43.44 18.83 -44.70
C ILE A 47 44.68 19.60 -44.23
N ALA A 48 44.66 20.12 -43.01
CA ALA A 48 45.84 20.61 -42.31
C ALA A 48 45.94 19.82 -40.99
N SER A 49 47.00 19.02 -40.85
CA SER A 49 47.28 18.24 -39.65
C SER A 49 47.84 19.14 -38.55
N VAL A 50 47.21 19.16 -37.38
CA VAL A 50 47.79 19.70 -36.15
C VAL A 50 48.04 18.53 -35.22
N MET A 51 49.31 18.25 -34.92
CA MET A 51 49.71 17.16 -34.02
C MET A 51 49.35 17.52 -32.58
N ALA A 52 48.54 16.68 -31.93
CA ALA A 52 48.32 16.71 -30.48
C ALA A 52 49.51 16.04 -29.76
N PRO A 53 49.91 16.48 -28.55
CA PRO A 53 51.00 15.87 -27.80
C PRO A 53 50.64 14.43 -27.40
N GLN A 54 51.62 13.53 -27.45
CA GLN A 54 51.47 12.16 -26.94
C GLN A 54 51.13 12.19 -25.44
N GLN A 55 49.92 11.74 -25.09
CA GLN A 55 49.58 11.41 -23.71
C GLN A 55 50.30 10.13 -23.31
N SER A 56 51.19 10.21 -22.33
CA SER A 56 51.72 9.05 -21.63
C SER A 56 50.56 8.27 -20.98
N GLU A 57 50.52 6.95 -21.17
CA GLU A 57 49.58 6.07 -20.47
C GLU A 57 49.71 6.26 -18.95
N ARG A 58 48.68 6.85 -18.33
CA ARG A 58 48.53 6.82 -16.88
C ARG A 58 48.10 5.41 -16.49
N LYS A 59 48.99 4.68 -15.80
CA LYS A 59 48.59 3.51 -15.01
C LYS A 59 47.50 3.94 -14.01
N PRO A 60 46.42 3.16 -13.83
CA PRO A 60 45.38 3.52 -12.87
C PRO A 60 45.99 3.63 -11.47
N SER A 61 45.73 4.75 -10.79
CA SER A 61 46.03 4.88 -9.37
C SER A 61 45.19 3.85 -8.62
N THR A 62 45.85 2.83 -8.07
CA THR A 62 45.28 1.90 -7.08
C THR A 62 45.10 2.64 -5.75
N THR A 63 44.16 3.55 -5.71
CA THR A 63 43.40 3.87 -4.50
C THR A 63 41.97 3.55 -4.84
N GLY A 64 41.70 2.25 -5.01
CA GLY A 64 40.34 1.77 -5.14
C GLY A 64 39.59 2.21 -3.89
N ALA A 65 38.60 3.08 -4.06
CA ALA A 65 37.59 3.26 -3.04
C ALA A 65 37.07 1.86 -2.71
N VAL A 66 37.30 1.40 -1.47
CA VAL A 66 36.74 0.14 -1.01
C VAL A 66 35.23 0.30 -1.18
N LYS A 67 34.65 -0.37 -2.19
CA LYS A 67 33.19 -0.42 -2.34
C LYS A 67 32.66 -1.08 -1.08
N THR A 68 32.04 -0.30 -0.22
CA THR A 68 31.36 -0.83 0.96
C THR A 68 30.10 -1.55 0.49
N GLY A 69 29.86 -2.76 1.00
CA GLY A 69 28.63 -3.48 0.75
C GLY A 69 27.37 -2.63 1.04
N MET A 70 26.35 -2.83 0.22
CA MET A 70 25.05 -2.17 0.32
C MET A 70 23.99 -3.16 0.82
N THR A 71 23.10 -2.66 1.67
CA THR A 71 21.84 -3.30 2.04
C THR A 71 20.90 -3.40 0.84
N MET A 72 19.86 -4.24 0.91
CA MET A 72 18.84 -4.33 -0.14
C MET A 72 18.24 -2.97 -0.47
N THR A 73 17.88 -2.19 0.56
CA THR A 73 17.28 -0.85 0.37
C THR A 73 18.21 0.08 -0.39
N GLU A 74 19.50 0.11 -0.05
CA GLU A 74 20.50 0.91 -0.75
C GLU A 74 20.67 0.46 -2.21
N LYS A 75 20.71 -0.85 -2.48
CA LYS A 75 20.82 -1.39 -3.84
C LYS A 75 19.63 -1.03 -4.72
N ILE A 76 18.41 -1.18 -4.20
CA ILE A 76 17.18 -0.83 -4.92
C ILE A 76 17.19 0.67 -5.26
N LEU A 77 17.45 1.51 -4.27
CA LEU A 77 17.47 2.97 -4.48
C LEU A 77 18.65 3.40 -5.36
N ALA A 78 19.79 2.73 -5.31
CA ALA A 78 20.94 3.02 -6.18
C ALA A 78 20.57 2.75 -7.63
N ARG A 79 20.01 1.56 -7.92
CA ARG A 79 19.51 1.22 -9.26
C ARG A 79 18.44 2.19 -9.74
N ALA A 80 17.43 2.45 -8.91
CA ALA A 80 16.32 3.33 -9.27
C ALA A 80 16.72 4.82 -9.42
N SER A 81 17.86 5.22 -8.86
CA SER A 81 18.45 6.56 -9.02
C SER A 81 19.60 6.63 -10.03
N GLU A 82 19.84 5.54 -10.78
CA GLU A 82 20.91 5.42 -11.78
C GLU A 82 22.32 5.66 -11.19
N LYS A 83 22.50 5.34 -9.90
CA LYS A 83 23.77 5.41 -9.18
C LYS A 83 24.33 4.01 -8.94
N THR A 84 25.65 3.91 -8.92
CA THR A 84 26.34 2.63 -8.67
C THR A 84 26.44 2.28 -7.18
N GLN A 85 26.29 3.26 -6.30
CA GLN A 85 26.41 3.10 -4.85
C GLN A 85 25.64 4.22 -4.13
N LEU A 86 25.10 3.90 -2.96
CA LEU A 86 24.49 4.84 -2.04
C LEU A 86 24.91 4.54 -0.60
N VAL A 87 24.86 5.57 0.23
CA VAL A 87 24.93 5.45 1.69
C VAL A 87 23.72 6.10 2.35
N PRO A 88 23.37 5.72 3.59
CA PRO A 88 22.25 6.31 4.31
C PRO A 88 22.41 7.82 4.47
N GLY A 89 21.32 8.55 4.30
CA GLY A 89 21.27 10.00 4.43
C GLY A 89 21.42 10.78 3.14
N GLU A 90 21.87 10.16 2.04
CA GLU A 90 21.85 10.79 0.71
C GLU A 90 20.41 11.09 0.27
N ASN A 91 20.21 12.24 -0.40
CA ASN A 91 18.96 12.53 -1.10
C ASN A 91 19.13 12.21 -2.59
N VAL A 92 18.24 11.39 -3.14
CA VAL A 92 18.32 10.92 -4.52
C VAL A 92 16.98 11.02 -5.23
N TRP A 93 17.02 11.37 -6.51
CA TRP A 93 15.87 11.26 -7.39
C TRP A 93 15.71 9.80 -7.80
N VAL A 94 14.55 9.24 -7.49
CA VAL A 94 14.25 7.83 -7.70
C VAL A 94 13.20 7.72 -8.79
N ASN A 95 13.47 6.90 -9.81
CA ASN A 95 12.48 6.48 -10.79
C ASN A 95 11.50 5.52 -10.12
N VAL A 96 10.20 5.81 -10.21
CA VAL A 96 9.14 5.03 -9.56
C VAL A 96 8.63 3.97 -10.53
N ASP A 97 8.56 2.72 -10.06
CA ASP A 97 8.06 1.61 -10.87
C ASP A 97 6.55 1.50 -10.83
N ILE A 98 5.94 1.69 -9.66
CA ILE A 98 4.48 1.69 -9.46
C ILE A 98 4.10 2.80 -8.48
N LEU A 99 3.06 3.58 -8.82
CA LEU A 99 2.33 4.43 -7.88
C LEU A 99 0.94 3.83 -7.65
N MET A 100 0.61 3.52 -6.40
CA MET A 100 -0.74 3.13 -6.01
C MET A 100 -1.47 4.29 -5.32
N THR A 101 -2.76 4.45 -5.62
CA THR A 101 -3.64 5.29 -4.81
C THR A 101 -5.02 4.66 -4.62
N HIS A 102 -5.76 5.15 -3.64
CA HIS A 102 -7.11 4.70 -3.29
C HIS A 102 -8.06 5.89 -3.06
N ASP A 103 -9.30 5.59 -2.71
CA ASP A 103 -10.44 6.51 -2.55
C ASP A 103 -10.30 7.55 -1.42
N VAL A 104 -9.44 7.34 -0.42
CA VAL A 104 -9.23 8.36 0.63
C VAL A 104 -8.28 9.47 0.15
N CYS A 105 -7.15 9.09 -0.43
CA CYS A 105 -6.04 10.00 -0.73
C CYS A 105 -5.93 10.38 -2.22
N GLY A 106 -6.51 9.56 -3.10
CA GLY A 106 -6.47 9.74 -4.55
C GLY A 106 -7.06 11.06 -5.02
N PRO A 107 -8.24 11.51 -4.56
CA PRO A 107 -8.79 12.81 -4.95
C PRO A 107 -7.84 13.98 -4.67
N GLY A 108 -7.16 13.96 -3.52
CA GLY A 108 -6.17 14.99 -3.18
C GLY A 108 -4.94 14.97 -4.08
N SER A 109 -4.45 13.76 -4.40
CA SER A 109 -3.30 13.56 -5.30
C SER A 109 -3.61 13.98 -6.74
N ILE A 110 -4.79 13.59 -7.24
CA ILE A 110 -5.32 13.97 -8.56
C ILE A 110 -5.50 15.49 -8.66
N GLY A 111 -6.07 16.12 -7.63
CA GLY A 111 -6.23 17.58 -7.60
C GLY A 111 -4.90 18.33 -7.70
N ILE A 112 -3.85 17.83 -7.03
CA ILE A 112 -2.50 18.39 -7.13
C ILE A 112 -1.91 18.16 -8.52
N PHE A 113 -2.01 16.94 -9.06
CA PHE A 113 -1.56 16.63 -10.42
C PHE A 113 -2.20 17.57 -11.45
N LYS A 114 -3.54 17.70 -11.44
CA LYS A 114 -4.27 18.59 -12.37
C LYS A 114 -3.85 20.05 -12.22
N ARG A 115 -3.61 20.52 -10.99
CA ARG A 115 -3.20 21.91 -10.73
C ARG A 115 -1.79 22.22 -11.21
N GLU A 116 -0.83 21.31 -10.98
CA GLU A 116 0.59 21.57 -11.26
C GLU A 116 1.00 21.16 -12.69
N PHE A 117 0.35 20.16 -13.29
CA PHE A 117 0.73 19.58 -14.60
C PHE A 117 -0.33 19.74 -15.69
N GLY A 118 -1.61 19.84 -15.33
CA GLY A 118 -2.69 19.99 -16.31
C GLY A 118 -2.59 21.31 -17.08
N LYS A 119 -3.11 21.36 -18.32
CA LYS A 119 -3.26 22.61 -19.07
C LYS A 119 -3.98 23.65 -18.21
N MET A 120 -3.32 24.79 -17.95
CA MET A 120 -4.02 25.99 -17.50
C MET A 120 -5.23 26.20 -18.41
N GLN A 121 -6.44 26.33 -17.83
CA GLN A 121 -7.54 26.96 -18.55
C GLN A 121 -7.06 28.35 -18.98
N ARG A 122 -6.68 28.50 -20.25
CA ARG A 122 -6.41 29.82 -20.85
C ARG A 122 -7.73 30.58 -20.84
N GLY A 123 -7.97 31.37 -19.79
CA GLY A 123 -9.21 32.14 -19.70
C GLY A 123 -9.41 32.97 -18.43
N SER A 124 -8.62 32.81 -17.37
CA SER A 124 -8.71 33.69 -16.20
C SER A 124 -7.39 34.40 -15.94
N GLU A 125 -7.41 35.72 -16.08
CA GLU A 125 -6.37 36.61 -15.57
C GLU A 125 -6.22 36.37 -14.06
N VAL A 126 -5.15 35.68 -13.66
CA VAL A 126 -4.77 35.60 -12.25
C VAL A 126 -3.86 36.80 -11.97
N THR A 127 -4.46 37.81 -11.34
CA THR A 127 -3.78 38.93 -10.71
C THR A 127 -2.77 38.44 -9.66
N GLN A 128 -1.64 39.14 -9.61
CA GLN A 128 -0.46 38.83 -8.80
C GLN A 128 -0.77 38.73 -7.30
N VAL A 129 -0.26 37.66 -6.65
CA VAL A 129 0.04 37.65 -5.21
C VAL A 129 1.37 36.90 -4.95
N GLU A 130 2.13 37.44 -4.01
CA GLU A 130 3.56 37.31 -3.64
C GLU A 130 4.21 35.92 -3.37
N PRO A 131 5.56 35.87 -3.27
CA PRO A 131 6.35 34.64 -3.37
C PRO A 131 6.79 34.05 -2.02
N TYR A 132 6.68 32.73 -1.87
CA TYR A 132 7.45 31.98 -0.86
C TYR A 132 8.20 30.80 -1.51
N ALA A 133 9.43 30.60 -1.03
CA ALA A 133 10.56 29.98 -1.71
C ALA A 133 10.53 28.44 -1.90
N ARG A 134 9.39 27.84 -2.27
CA ARG A 134 9.32 26.44 -2.76
C ARG A 134 8.95 26.31 -4.24
N LYS A 135 8.48 27.39 -4.89
CA LYS A 135 8.05 27.36 -6.30
C LYS A 135 9.19 27.26 -7.32
N VAL A 136 10.45 27.50 -6.94
CA VAL A 136 11.55 27.64 -7.92
C VAL A 136 12.05 26.30 -8.47
N LEU A 137 12.02 25.21 -7.70
CA LEU A 137 12.44 23.90 -8.23
C LEU A 137 11.35 23.24 -9.09
N ILE A 138 10.09 23.38 -8.68
CA ILE A 138 8.92 22.87 -9.42
C ILE A 138 8.75 23.62 -10.75
N ARG A 139 8.88 24.96 -10.76
CA ARG A 139 8.75 25.77 -11.99
C ARG A 139 9.88 25.57 -13.01
N ARG A 140 11.04 25.04 -12.61
CA ARG A 140 12.19 24.87 -13.54
C ARG A 140 12.23 23.49 -14.20
N LEU A 141 11.48 22.51 -13.67
CA LEU A 141 11.26 21.19 -14.26
C LEU A 141 9.94 21.11 -15.04
N ILE A 142 8.92 21.90 -14.65
CA ILE A 142 7.60 21.93 -15.30
C ILE A 142 7.58 23.03 -16.37
N PHE A 143 8.09 22.71 -17.56
CA PHE A 143 7.82 23.47 -18.79
C PHE A 143 7.21 22.60 -19.90
N LEU A 144 6.58 21.50 -19.49
CA LEU A 144 5.84 20.61 -20.35
C LEU A 144 4.42 20.61 -19.78
N GLY A 145 3.45 21.18 -20.49
CA GLY A 145 2.04 20.94 -20.16
C GLY A 145 1.79 19.45 -20.35
N VAL A 146 1.77 18.71 -19.25
CA VAL A 146 1.63 17.26 -19.24
C VAL A 146 0.16 16.98 -18.91
N ASP A 147 -0.62 16.73 -19.97
CA ASP A 147 -2.05 16.43 -19.83
C ASP A 147 -2.32 15.02 -19.28
N TYR A 148 -1.32 14.15 -19.34
CA TYR A 148 -1.43 12.73 -19.04
C TYR A 148 -0.49 12.31 -17.91
N VAL A 149 -0.89 11.34 -17.09
CA VAL A 149 0.03 10.72 -16.12
C VAL A 149 1.29 10.20 -16.82
N TRP A 150 2.41 10.15 -16.09
CA TRP A 150 3.73 9.80 -16.66
C TRP A 150 3.72 8.43 -17.36
N ASP A 151 2.96 7.48 -16.82
CA ASP A 151 2.78 6.15 -17.37
C ASP A 151 1.47 5.54 -16.84
N ARG A 152 0.48 5.38 -17.74
CA ARG A 152 -0.85 4.85 -17.41
C ARG A 152 -0.86 3.36 -17.02
N GLU A 153 0.24 2.65 -17.26
CA GLU A 153 0.43 1.25 -16.87
C GLU A 153 1.23 1.10 -15.57
N LYS A 154 1.73 2.20 -15.01
CA LYS A 154 2.43 2.22 -13.71
C LYS A 154 1.64 2.92 -12.60
N VAL A 155 0.44 3.39 -12.92
CA VAL A 155 -0.52 3.94 -11.96
C VAL A 155 -1.58 2.88 -11.68
N VAL A 156 -1.73 2.52 -10.40
CA VAL A 156 -2.72 1.56 -9.92
C VAL A 156 -3.72 2.27 -9.00
N ILE A 157 -5.01 2.16 -9.29
CA ILE A 157 -6.08 2.81 -8.52
C ILE A 157 -7.03 1.74 -7.97
N ILE A 158 -7.15 1.66 -6.65
CA ILE A 158 -7.98 0.65 -5.96
C ILE A 158 -8.88 1.34 -4.93
N PRO A 159 -10.18 1.53 -5.19
CA PRO A 159 -11.13 1.98 -4.18
C PRO A 159 -11.54 0.83 -3.26
N ASP A 160 -11.24 0.91 -1.96
CA ASP A 160 -11.47 -0.16 -0.98
C ASP A 160 -11.92 0.32 0.42
N HIS A 161 -11.88 1.63 0.70
CA HIS A 161 -12.17 2.18 2.03
C HIS A 161 -13.64 2.64 2.17
N TYR A 162 -14.23 3.19 1.11
CA TYR A 162 -15.47 3.96 1.09
C TYR A 162 -16.52 3.43 0.11
N ILE A 163 -16.32 2.23 -0.42
CA ILE A 163 -17.16 1.68 -1.49
C ILE A 163 -18.51 1.11 -1.05
N PHE A 164 -18.68 0.75 0.24
CA PHE A 164 -19.91 0.12 0.76
C PHE A 164 -20.67 1.02 1.75
N THR A 165 -20.60 2.34 1.57
CA THR A 165 -21.29 3.33 2.39
C THR A 165 -22.29 4.14 1.57
N THR A 166 -23.32 4.62 2.24
CA THR A 166 -24.29 5.57 1.71
C THR A 166 -23.83 7.04 1.86
N ASP A 167 -22.67 7.29 2.47
CA ASP A 167 -22.13 8.64 2.67
C ASP A 167 -21.76 9.32 1.34
N GLU A 168 -22.42 10.44 1.05
CA GLU A 168 -22.26 11.18 -0.21
C GLU A 168 -20.86 11.76 -0.42
N ARG A 169 -20.10 12.06 0.66
CA ARG A 169 -18.74 12.58 0.53
C ARG A 169 -17.77 11.46 0.18
N ALA A 170 -17.97 10.30 0.80
CA ALA A 170 -17.23 9.09 0.53
C ALA A 170 -17.44 8.63 -0.93
N ASN A 171 -18.69 8.63 -1.40
CA ASN A 171 -19.03 8.27 -2.78
C ASN A 171 -18.45 9.25 -3.82
N ARG A 172 -18.48 10.56 -3.53
CA ARG A 172 -17.84 11.58 -4.39
C ARG A 172 -16.35 11.31 -4.61
N ASN A 173 -15.64 10.82 -3.59
CA ASN A 173 -14.23 10.49 -3.75
C ASN A 173 -14.02 9.37 -4.77
N VAL A 174 -14.87 8.34 -4.76
CA VAL A 174 -14.82 7.24 -5.72
C VAL A 174 -15.13 7.75 -7.13
N ASP A 175 -16.10 8.64 -7.28
CA ASP A 175 -16.44 9.25 -8.58
C ASP A 175 -15.27 10.04 -9.19
N ILE A 176 -14.52 10.79 -8.36
CA ILE A 176 -13.30 11.48 -8.81
C ILE A 176 -12.26 10.48 -9.36
N LEU A 177 -12.13 9.30 -8.75
CA LEU A 177 -11.24 8.26 -9.26
C LEU A 177 -11.73 7.69 -10.58
N ARG A 178 -13.03 7.46 -10.75
CA ARG A 178 -13.64 6.97 -12.00
C ARG A 178 -13.43 7.94 -13.15
N ASP A 179 -13.72 9.22 -12.90
CA ASP A 179 -13.55 10.29 -13.87
C ASP A 179 -12.08 10.39 -14.30
N PHE A 180 -11.16 10.43 -13.33
CA PHE A 180 -9.73 10.49 -13.61
C PHE A 180 -9.22 9.26 -14.36
N SER A 181 -9.64 8.06 -13.94
CA SER A 181 -9.21 6.82 -14.59
C SER A 181 -9.67 6.74 -16.04
N THR A 182 -10.89 7.21 -16.30
CA THR A 182 -11.46 7.30 -17.66
C THR A 182 -10.73 8.36 -18.50
N GLU A 183 -10.54 9.56 -17.95
CA GLU A 183 -9.87 10.68 -18.61
C GLU A 183 -8.43 10.34 -19.02
N GLN A 184 -7.70 9.68 -18.12
CA GLN A 184 -6.28 9.36 -18.27
C GLN A 184 -6.04 7.98 -18.91
N ASN A 185 -7.12 7.22 -19.14
CA ASN A 185 -7.08 5.84 -19.63
C ASN A 185 -6.16 4.95 -18.79
N ILE A 186 -6.34 4.98 -17.47
CA ILE A 186 -5.57 4.18 -16.51
C ILE A 186 -5.90 2.70 -16.72
N LYS A 187 -4.87 1.90 -16.99
CA LYS A 187 -5.03 0.47 -17.27
C LYS A 187 -5.49 -0.32 -16.04
N TYR A 188 -4.95 0.03 -14.87
CA TYR A 188 -5.14 -0.70 -13.62
C TYR A 188 -6.06 0.05 -12.67
N PHE A 189 -7.35 0.09 -12.99
CA PHE A 189 -8.40 0.66 -12.15
C PHE A 189 -9.35 -0.46 -11.68
N TYR A 190 -9.29 -0.77 -10.39
CA TYR A 190 -9.95 -1.94 -9.79
C TYR A 190 -11.22 -1.59 -9.02
N ASP A 191 -12.17 -0.97 -9.72
CA ASP A 191 -13.39 -0.41 -9.14
C ASP A 191 -14.55 -1.41 -9.04
N ILE A 192 -15.49 -1.09 -8.16
CA ILE A 192 -16.79 -1.75 -8.06
C ILE A 192 -17.84 -0.94 -8.84
N LYS A 193 -18.48 -1.58 -9.83
CA LYS A 193 -19.54 -0.97 -10.65
C LYS A 193 -20.92 -1.19 -10.04
N ASP A 194 -21.20 -2.40 -9.56
CA ASP A 194 -22.42 -2.76 -8.85
C ASP A 194 -22.17 -2.92 -7.35
N LEU A 195 -22.53 -1.91 -6.57
CA LEU A 195 -22.38 -1.89 -5.11
C LEU A 195 -23.28 -2.91 -4.40
N GLY A 196 -24.40 -3.30 -5.02
CA GLY A 196 -25.35 -4.27 -4.46
C GLY A 196 -24.86 -5.71 -4.56
N ASN A 197 -23.94 -5.99 -5.47
CA ASN A 197 -23.39 -7.32 -5.67
C ASN A 197 -21.91 -7.28 -6.06
N PHE A 198 -21.01 -7.22 -5.07
CA PHE A 198 -19.58 -7.24 -5.34
C PHE A 198 -19.14 -8.45 -6.19
N LYS A 199 -19.81 -9.60 -6.09
CA LYS A 199 -19.46 -10.82 -6.85
C LYS A 199 -19.71 -10.68 -8.36
N ALA A 200 -20.59 -9.77 -8.76
CA ALA A 200 -20.84 -9.47 -10.17
C ALA A 200 -19.77 -8.54 -10.79
N ASN A 201 -18.78 -8.09 -10.01
CA ASN A 201 -17.75 -7.15 -10.44
C ASN A 201 -16.39 -7.85 -10.57
N PRO A 202 -15.98 -8.31 -11.76
CA PRO A 202 -14.68 -8.97 -11.94
C PRO A 202 -13.49 -8.01 -11.72
N ASP A 203 -13.71 -6.70 -11.87
CA ASP A 203 -12.67 -5.67 -11.74
C ASP A 203 -12.38 -5.30 -10.28
N TYR A 204 -13.31 -5.54 -9.35
CA TYR A 204 -13.12 -5.17 -7.95
C TYR A 204 -12.19 -6.15 -7.23
N LYS A 205 -11.13 -5.67 -6.58
CA LYS A 205 -10.13 -6.57 -5.97
C LYS A 205 -10.06 -6.56 -4.45
N GLY A 206 -10.73 -5.62 -3.76
CA GLY A 206 -10.65 -5.54 -2.30
C GLY A 206 -9.50 -4.68 -1.79
N VAL A 207 -9.04 -4.97 -0.58
CA VAL A 207 -8.03 -4.21 0.16
C VAL A 207 -6.77 -4.04 -0.68
N CYS A 208 -6.39 -2.77 -0.89
CA CYS A 208 -5.40 -2.35 -1.87
C CYS A 208 -4.07 -3.12 -1.82
N HIS A 209 -3.48 -3.33 -0.64
CA HIS A 209 -2.17 -3.99 -0.52
C HIS A 209 -2.20 -5.50 -0.80
N VAL A 210 -3.33 -6.16 -0.54
CA VAL A 210 -3.50 -7.58 -0.87
C VAL A 210 -3.83 -7.73 -2.35
N ALA A 211 -4.66 -6.84 -2.89
CA ALA A 211 -4.96 -6.76 -4.31
C ALA A 211 -3.70 -6.49 -5.16
N LEU A 212 -2.83 -5.56 -4.76
CA LEU A 212 -1.55 -5.31 -5.43
C LEU A 212 -0.71 -6.58 -5.58
N ALA A 213 -0.61 -7.37 -4.50
CA ALA A 213 0.11 -8.63 -4.50
C ALA A 213 -0.56 -9.68 -5.39
N GLN A 214 -1.88 -9.85 -5.28
CA GLN A 214 -2.65 -10.85 -6.04
C GLN A 214 -2.68 -10.56 -7.55
N GLU A 215 -2.61 -9.28 -7.94
CA GLU A 215 -2.64 -8.85 -9.35
C GLU A 215 -1.24 -8.63 -9.94
N GLY A 216 -0.16 -9.06 -9.25
CA GLY A 216 1.19 -9.09 -9.82
C GLY A 216 1.92 -7.74 -9.87
N HIS A 217 1.50 -6.77 -9.07
CA HIS A 217 2.11 -5.44 -8.99
C HIS A 217 3.32 -5.39 -8.05
N CYS A 218 3.45 -6.36 -7.15
CA CYS A 218 4.58 -6.44 -6.20
C CYS A 218 5.71 -7.30 -6.77
N ARG A 219 6.68 -6.69 -7.46
CA ARG A 219 7.79 -7.40 -8.11
C ARG A 219 9.15 -7.10 -7.45
N PRO A 220 9.98 -8.11 -7.16
CA PRO A 220 11.24 -7.94 -6.44
C PRO A 220 12.18 -6.88 -7.02
N GLY A 221 12.76 -6.08 -6.13
CA GLY A 221 13.75 -5.06 -6.44
C GLY A 221 13.20 -3.75 -7.01
N GLU A 222 11.89 -3.62 -7.21
CA GLU A 222 11.28 -2.38 -7.67
C GLU A 222 11.02 -1.37 -6.54
N VAL A 223 10.73 -0.13 -6.94
CA VAL A 223 10.25 0.95 -6.07
C VAL A 223 8.75 1.14 -6.24
N LEU A 224 7.99 0.81 -5.19
CA LEU A 224 6.54 0.99 -5.15
C LEU A 224 6.16 2.09 -4.15
N LEU A 225 5.56 3.17 -4.65
CA LEU A 225 5.05 4.24 -3.79
C LEU A 225 3.53 4.17 -3.72
N GLY A 226 2.96 4.56 -2.60
CA GLY A 226 1.51 4.57 -2.44
C GLY A 226 1.02 5.69 -1.54
N THR A 227 -0.23 6.10 -1.71
CA THR A 227 -0.84 7.14 -0.87
C THR A 227 -1.41 6.61 0.44
N ASP A 228 -1.18 5.33 0.74
CA ASP A 228 -1.51 4.69 2.00
C ASP A 228 -0.25 4.44 2.85
N SER A 229 -0.38 4.49 4.18
CA SER A 229 0.75 4.26 5.09
C SER A 229 1.33 2.84 5.03
N HIS A 230 0.50 1.84 4.75
CA HIS A 230 0.86 0.43 4.78
C HIS A 230 1.35 -0.11 3.43
N THR A 231 1.67 0.77 2.49
CA THR A 231 2.35 0.41 1.23
C THR A 231 3.64 -0.39 1.46
N CYS A 232 4.28 -0.25 2.62
CA CYS A 232 5.40 -1.07 3.07
C CYS A 232 5.11 -2.59 3.08
N THR A 233 3.85 -3.02 3.01
CA THR A 233 3.47 -4.44 2.82
C THR A 233 4.19 -5.07 1.63
N ALA A 234 4.37 -4.33 0.53
CA ALA A 234 5.00 -4.83 -0.69
C ALA A 234 6.49 -5.16 -0.51
N GLY A 235 7.09 -4.67 0.57
CA GLY A 235 8.40 -5.07 1.06
C GLY A 235 8.60 -6.58 1.28
N ALA A 236 7.51 -7.31 1.52
CA ALA A 236 7.51 -8.78 1.60
C ALA A 236 8.02 -9.46 0.33
N PHE A 237 7.98 -8.76 -0.81
CA PHE A 237 8.44 -9.22 -2.11
C PHE A 237 9.87 -8.76 -2.43
N GLY A 238 10.59 -8.15 -1.47
CA GLY A 238 11.91 -7.58 -1.71
C GLY A 238 11.87 -6.25 -2.46
N GLN A 239 10.79 -5.47 -2.30
CA GLN A 239 10.66 -4.12 -2.85
C GLN A 239 11.08 -3.05 -1.84
N PHE A 240 11.48 -1.88 -2.35
CA PHE A 240 11.43 -0.66 -1.55
C PHE A 240 10.03 -0.06 -1.68
N ALA A 241 9.23 -0.16 -0.62
CA ALA A 241 7.85 0.29 -0.64
C ALA A 241 7.50 1.22 0.54
N THR A 242 6.95 2.39 0.24
CA THR A 242 6.62 3.38 1.30
C THR A 242 5.36 4.17 0.95
N GLY A 243 4.61 4.48 2.01
CA GLY A 243 3.57 5.51 1.94
C GLY A 243 4.17 6.88 1.69
N ILE A 244 3.47 7.70 0.91
CA ILE A 244 3.79 9.10 0.59
C ILE A 244 2.55 9.98 0.70
N GLY A 245 2.74 11.29 0.86
CA GLY A 245 1.62 12.23 0.95
C GLY A 245 1.04 12.60 -0.43
N ASN A 246 -0.15 13.21 -0.43
CA ASN A 246 -0.83 13.62 -1.67
C ASN A 246 0.01 14.53 -2.57
N THR A 247 0.86 15.38 -2.00
CA THR A 247 1.72 16.28 -2.78
C THR A 247 2.79 15.50 -3.54
N ASP A 248 3.43 14.55 -2.86
CA ASP A 248 4.44 13.69 -3.47
C ASP A 248 3.80 12.80 -4.54
N ALA A 249 2.62 12.22 -4.26
CA ALA A 249 1.89 11.41 -5.23
C ALA A 249 1.46 12.22 -6.46
N GLY A 250 0.95 13.44 -6.28
CA GLY A 250 0.65 14.35 -7.40
C GLY A 250 1.88 14.69 -8.25
N PHE A 251 3.05 14.81 -7.62
CA PHE A 251 4.33 15.00 -8.32
C PHE A 251 4.78 13.73 -9.07
N VAL A 252 4.63 12.55 -8.47
CA VAL A 252 4.92 11.27 -9.12
C VAL A 252 3.99 11.06 -10.31
N LEU A 253 2.68 11.34 -10.18
CA LEU A 253 1.71 11.27 -11.29
C LEU A 253 2.18 12.07 -12.53
N GLY A 254 2.81 13.23 -12.33
CA GLY A 254 3.31 14.06 -13.43
C GLY A 254 4.69 13.67 -13.95
N THR A 255 5.56 13.05 -13.14
CA THR A 255 6.99 12.92 -13.46
C THR A 255 7.53 11.49 -13.45
N GLY A 256 6.85 10.55 -12.80
CA GLY A 256 7.36 9.21 -12.52
C GLY A 256 8.56 9.17 -11.59
N LYS A 257 8.84 10.26 -10.86
CA LYS A 257 10.01 10.39 -9.99
C LYS A 257 9.66 10.98 -8.64
N LEU A 258 10.47 10.68 -7.62
CA LEU A 258 10.40 11.35 -6.33
C LEU A 258 11.79 11.52 -5.71
N LEU A 259 12.00 12.63 -4.99
CA LEU A 259 13.22 12.83 -4.20
C LEU A 259 13.06 12.10 -2.86
N LEU A 260 13.90 11.10 -2.63
CA LEU A 260 13.90 10.30 -1.41
C LEU A 260 15.23 10.42 -0.68
N LYS A 261 15.17 10.42 0.65
CA LYS A 261 16.33 10.26 1.51
C LYS A 261 16.56 8.77 1.75
N VAL A 262 17.76 8.27 1.47
CA VAL A 262 18.14 6.87 1.71
C VAL A 262 18.07 6.57 3.21
N PRO A 263 17.23 5.64 3.67
CA PRO A 263 17.13 5.32 5.10
C PRO A 263 18.28 4.39 5.53
N PRO A 264 18.79 4.50 6.76
CA PRO A 264 19.60 3.44 7.35
C PRO A 264 18.73 2.21 7.63
N THR A 265 19.34 1.02 7.67
CA THR A 265 18.62 -0.24 7.84
C THR A 265 18.86 -0.84 9.22
N LEU A 266 17.79 -1.22 9.91
CA LEU A 266 17.80 -2.11 11.07
C LEU A 266 17.62 -3.55 10.60
N ARG A 267 18.44 -4.48 11.08
CA ARG A 267 18.32 -5.90 10.74
C ARG A 267 17.64 -6.67 11.86
N PHE A 268 16.66 -7.49 11.51
CA PHE A 268 15.94 -8.39 12.42
C PHE A 268 16.21 -9.81 11.98
N VAL A 269 17.08 -10.51 12.70
CA VAL A 269 17.40 -11.93 12.47
C VAL A 269 16.47 -12.77 13.33
N MET A 270 15.66 -13.60 12.70
CA MET A 270 14.61 -14.40 13.31
C MET A 270 14.85 -15.87 12.98
N ASP A 271 15.39 -16.59 13.96
CA ASP A 271 15.79 -17.99 13.82
C ASP A 271 15.02 -18.88 14.79
N GLY A 272 14.95 -20.17 14.47
CA GLY A 272 14.22 -21.18 15.23
C GLY A 272 12.94 -21.65 14.56
N GLU A 273 12.42 -22.78 15.04
CA GLU A 273 11.15 -23.33 14.59
C GLU A 273 10.00 -22.50 15.17
N MET A 274 9.08 -22.05 14.31
CA MET A 274 7.93 -21.28 14.74
C MET A 274 6.90 -22.23 15.39
N PRO A 275 6.54 -22.05 16.67
CA PRO A 275 5.50 -22.85 17.29
C PRO A 275 4.16 -22.72 16.56
N ASP A 276 3.41 -23.83 16.46
CA ASP A 276 2.12 -23.94 15.74
C ASP A 276 1.01 -22.98 16.23
N TYR A 277 1.20 -22.37 17.39
CA TYR A 277 0.28 -21.40 17.99
C TYR A 277 0.65 -19.94 17.71
N LEU A 278 1.75 -19.68 16.99
CA LEU A 278 2.17 -18.34 16.58
C LEU A 278 1.87 -18.11 15.10
N LEU A 279 1.70 -16.84 14.76
CA LEU A 279 1.69 -16.35 13.38
C LEU A 279 2.64 -15.14 13.27
N ALA A 280 3.00 -14.74 12.05
CA ALA A 280 3.81 -13.53 11.81
C ALA A 280 3.28 -12.26 12.52
N LYS A 281 1.96 -12.20 12.79
CA LYS A 281 1.33 -11.15 13.59
C LYS A 281 1.89 -11.08 15.01
N ASP A 282 2.09 -12.21 15.67
CA ASP A 282 2.68 -12.26 17.01
C ASP A 282 4.13 -11.78 16.95
N LEU A 283 4.88 -12.19 15.92
CA LEU A 283 6.28 -11.81 15.75
C LEU A 283 6.47 -10.29 15.59
N ILE A 284 5.68 -9.65 14.73
CA ILE A 284 5.80 -8.19 14.52
C ILE A 284 5.34 -7.39 15.73
N LEU A 285 4.33 -7.86 16.47
CA LEU A 285 3.92 -7.24 17.74
C LEU A 285 4.99 -7.37 18.83
N GLN A 286 5.72 -8.49 18.88
CA GLN A 286 6.89 -8.64 19.76
C GLN A 286 7.94 -7.58 19.45
N ILE A 287 8.29 -7.41 18.17
CA ILE A 287 9.26 -6.42 17.70
C ILE A 287 8.81 -5.00 18.01
N ILE A 288 7.57 -4.63 17.68
CA ILE A 288 7.05 -3.27 17.94
C ILE A 288 7.02 -2.97 19.45
N GLY A 289 6.65 -3.95 20.29
CA GLY A 289 6.71 -3.81 21.74
C GLY A 289 8.13 -3.64 22.29
N GLU A 290 9.15 -4.16 21.59
CA GLU A 290 10.57 -4.03 21.97
C GLU A 290 11.15 -2.67 21.57
N ILE A 291 10.84 -2.21 20.35
CA ILE A 291 11.46 -1.00 19.78
C ILE A 291 10.58 0.25 19.87
N SER A 292 9.34 0.14 20.36
CA SER A 292 8.30 1.17 20.42
C SER A 292 7.80 1.66 19.06
N VAL A 293 6.73 2.48 19.07
CA VAL A 293 6.19 3.13 17.85
C VAL A 293 7.17 4.07 17.14
N ALA A 294 8.28 4.43 17.78
CA ALA A 294 9.28 5.32 17.20
C ALA A 294 10.62 4.64 16.85
N GLY A 295 10.82 3.37 17.21
CA GLY A 295 12.13 2.69 17.11
C GLY A 295 12.73 2.67 15.71
N ALA A 296 11.88 2.50 14.70
CA ALA A 296 12.27 2.44 13.30
C ALA A 296 12.01 3.75 12.53
N THR A 297 11.75 4.87 13.22
CA THR A 297 11.49 6.17 12.57
C THR A 297 12.56 6.52 11.54
N TYR A 298 12.15 6.68 10.27
CA TYR A 298 12.98 6.92 9.08
C TYR A 298 14.01 5.83 8.74
N LYS A 299 13.84 4.61 9.26
CA LYS A 299 14.72 3.47 9.01
C LYS A 299 14.01 2.42 8.16
N ALA A 300 14.75 1.65 7.38
CA ALA A 300 14.26 0.40 6.83
C ALA A 300 14.38 -0.72 7.87
N MET A 301 13.44 -1.67 7.87
CA MET A 301 13.49 -2.88 8.69
C MET A 301 13.70 -4.08 7.76
N GLU A 302 14.89 -4.68 7.79
CA GLU A 302 15.22 -5.86 6.99
C GLU A 302 15.09 -7.12 7.84
N PHE A 303 14.23 -8.05 7.41
CA PHE A 303 13.98 -9.31 8.12
C PHE A 303 14.67 -10.48 7.42
N VAL A 304 15.41 -11.27 8.18
CA VAL A 304 16.15 -12.45 7.71
C VAL A 304 16.12 -13.56 8.75
N GLY A 305 16.62 -14.75 8.42
CA GLY A 305 16.75 -15.88 9.35
C GLY A 305 15.84 -17.05 8.98
N SER A 306 16.09 -18.21 9.59
CA SER A 306 15.46 -19.47 9.20
C SER A 306 13.92 -19.42 9.31
N THR A 307 13.40 -18.68 10.29
CA THR A 307 11.96 -18.53 10.44
C THR A 307 11.37 -17.72 9.28
N VAL A 308 12.00 -16.59 8.90
CA VAL A 308 11.50 -15.74 7.80
C VAL A 308 11.45 -16.51 6.48
N GLU A 309 12.46 -17.35 6.23
CA GLU A 309 12.51 -18.23 5.06
C GLU A 309 11.35 -19.23 5.03
N SER A 310 10.91 -19.72 6.20
CA SER A 310 9.79 -20.66 6.34
C SER A 310 8.40 -20.02 6.22
N LEU A 311 8.29 -18.71 6.41
CA LEU A 311 7.01 -17.99 6.34
C LEU A 311 6.42 -18.02 4.94
N THR A 312 5.10 -18.16 4.85
CA THR A 312 4.36 -17.98 3.59
C THR A 312 4.42 -16.53 3.12
N MET A 313 4.06 -16.26 1.87
CA MET A 313 3.99 -14.87 1.39
C MET A 313 2.96 -14.04 2.17
N GLU A 314 1.84 -14.63 2.58
CA GLU A 314 0.81 -13.92 3.36
C GLU A 314 1.34 -13.55 4.76
N GLU A 315 2.11 -14.42 5.40
CA GLU A 315 2.77 -14.12 6.67
C GLU A 315 3.85 -13.05 6.53
N ARG A 316 4.68 -13.11 5.48
CA ARG A 316 5.68 -12.07 5.15
C ARG A 316 5.02 -10.71 4.91
N MET A 317 3.85 -10.68 4.26
CA MET A 317 3.05 -9.47 4.09
C MET A 317 2.59 -8.91 5.43
N THR A 318 2.14 -9.74 6.38
CA THR A 318 1.77 -9.28 7.73
C THR A 318 2.97 -8.65 8.45
N LEU A 319 4.15 -9.27 8.37
CA LEU A 319 5.39 -8.76 8.96
C LEU A 319 5.78 -7.39 8.39
N CYS A 320 5.81 -7.26 7.06
CA CYS A 320 6.18 -6.01 6.39
C CYS A 320 5.09 -4.93 6.47
N ASN A 321 3.82 -5.30 6.60
CA ASN A 321 2.71 -4.34 6.73
C ASN A 321 2.90 -3.48 8.00
N MET A 322 3.18 -4.11 9.14
CA MET A 322 3.15 -3.42 10.42
C MET A 322 4.43 -2.64 10.77
N VAL A 323 5.46 -2.66 9.93
CA VAL A 323 6.70 -1.89 10.16
C VAL A 323 6.46 -0.38 10.33
N VAL A 324 5.44 0.15 9.65
CA VAL A 324 5.06 1.56 9.78
C VAL A 324 4.55 1.90 11.17
N GLU A 325 4.04 0.92 11.93
CA GLU A 325 3.62 1.10 13.32
C GLU A 325 4.81 1.25 14.28
N ALA A 326 6.03 0.87 13.87
CA ALA A 326 7.28 1.21 14.55
C ALA A 326 7.94 2.49 14.00
N GLY A 327 7.24 3.22 13.10
CA GLY A 327 7.78 4.36 12.35
C GLY A 327 8.68 3.97 11.17
N GLY A 328 8.76 2.68 10.84
CA GLY A 328 9.56 2.14 9.75
C GLY A 328 9.17 2.74 8.41
N LYS A 329 10.17 3.16 7.63
CA LYS A 329 10.00 3.70 6.28
C LYS A 329 9.63 2.61 5.28
N ASN A 330 10.21 1.42 5.45
CA ASN A 330 10.01 0.23 4.64
C ASN A 330 10.29 -1.01 5.49
N GLY A 331 9.56 -2.10 5.26
CA GLY A 331 9.93 -3.44 5.69
C GLY A 331 10.48 -4.16 4.47
N ILE A 332 11.48 -5.03 4.59
CA ILE A 332 11.99 -5.73 3.41
C ILE A 332 12.46 -7.14 3.75
N ILE A 333 12.08 -8.09 2.91
CA ILE A 333 12.47 -9.50 2.99
C ILE A 333 13.12 -9.90 1.66
N PRO A 334 14.28 -10.57 1.67
CA PRO A 334 14.88 -11.13 0.46
C PRO A 334 13.88 -12.03 -0.28
N ALA A 335 13.75 -11.83 -1.59
CA ALA A 335 12.93 -12.71 -2.42
C ALA A 335 13.61 -14.08 -2.56
N ASP A 336 12.84 -15.15 -2.40
CA ASP A 336 13.28 -16.54 -2.48
C ASP A 336 12.27 -17.40 -3.26
N SER A 337 12.40 -18.73 -3.19
CA SER A 337 11.50 -19.67 -3.86
C SER A 337 10.02 -19.47 -3.51
N THR A 338 9.71 -19.05 -2.27
CA THR A 338 8.34 -18.77 -1.83
C THR A 338 7.80 -17.54 -2.56
N THR A 339 8.62 -16.50 -2.71
CA THR A 339 8.28 -15.30 -3.48
C THR A 339 8.11 -15.62 -4.97
N TYR A 340 9.05 -16.35 -5.58
CA TYR A 340 8.99 -16.67 -7.01
C TYR A 340 7.78 -17.54 -7.35
N LYS A 341 7.49 -18.56 -6.53
CA LYS A 341 6.31 -19.40 -6.69
C LYS A 341 5.02 -18.61 -6.57
N TYR A 342 4.95 -17.65 -5.65
CA TYR A 342 3.78 -16.80 -5.53
C TYR A 342 3.56 -15.92 -6.77
N LEU A 343 4.62 -15.46 -7.44
CA LEU A 343 4.52 -14.55 -8.58
C LEU A 343 4.36 -15.24 -9.95
N GLU A 344 4.65 -16.55 -10.03
CA GLU A 344 4.70 -17.32 -11.28
C GLU A 344 3.44 -17.17 -12.15
N ASP A 345 2.25 -17.17 -11.54
CA ASP A 345 0.95 -17.05 -12.21
C ASP A 345 0.36 -15.63 -12.20
N LYS A 346 1.07 -14.65 -11.63
CA LYS A 346 0.54 -13.29 -11.40
C LYS A 346 1.18 -12.23 -12.29
N THR A 347 2.41 -12.44 -12.75
CA THR A 347 3.09 -11.46 -13.60
C THR A 347 4.06 -12.11 -14.57
N SER A 348 4.10 -11.59 -15.79
CA SER A 348 5.06 -11.94 -16.83
C SER A 348 6.08 -10.84 -17.10
N LEU A 349 5.98 -9.71 -16.38
CA LEU A 349 6.91 -8.60 -16.51
C LEU A 349 8.26 -8.97 -15.89
N PRO A 350 9.39 -8.61 -16.53
CA PRO A 350 10.70 -8.89 -15.97
C PRO A 350 10.95 -8.07 -14.72
N TYR A 351 11.63 -8.67 -13.74
CA TYR A 351 12.10 -8.01 -12.53
C TYR A 351 13.45 -8.59 -12.12
N GLU A 352 14.21 -7.82 -11.33
CA GLU A 352 15.55 -8.20 -10.90
C GLU A 352 15.62 -8.10 -9.36
N PRO A 353 15.49 -9.25 -8.66
CA PRO A 353 15.64 -9.32 -7.22
C PRO A 353 17.03 -8.86 -6.78
N VAL A 354 17.11 -8.30 -5.57
CA VAL A 354 18.38 -7.96 -4.94
C VAL A 354 18.48 -8.56 -3.56
N VAL A 355 19.69 -8.80 -3.08
CA VAL A 355 20.00 -9.22 -1.71
C VAL A 355 21.08 -8.30 -1.15
N SER A 356 21.12 -8.10 0.17
CA SER A 356 22.20 -7.34 0.82
C SER A 356 23.56 -7.96 0.52
N ASP A 357 24.59 -7.13 0.34
CA ASP A 357 25.97 -7.62 0.23
C ASP A 357 26.43 -8.29 1.53
N GLY A 358 27.36 -9.24 1.44
CA GLY A 358 27.88 -9.96 2.62
C GLY A 358 28.57 -9.05 3.64
N ASP A 359 29.14 -7.93 3.19
CA ASP A 359 29.79 -6.89 4.00
C ASP A 359 28.92 -5.64 4.19
N ALA A 360 27.61 -5.71 3.88
CA ALA A 360 26.67 -4.62 4.11
C ALA A 360 26.60 -4.22 5.59
N ARG A 361 26.47 -2.91 5.85
CA ARG A 361 26.43 -2.37 7.21
C ARG A 361 25.00 -2.03 7.61
N PHE A 362 24.58 -2.55 8.76
CA PHE A 362 23.30 -2.25 9.38
C PHE A 362 23.50 -1.28 10.53
N LEU A 363 22.54 -0.39 10.75
CA LEU A 363 22.57 0.56 11.87
C LEU A 363 22.51 -0.16 13.22
N SER A 364 21.70 -1.21 13.30
CA SER A 364 21.63 -2.11 14.44
C SER A 364 21.09 -3.47 13.98
N GLU A 365 21.40 -4.51 14.74
CA GLU A 365 20.93 -5.87 14.50
C GLU A 365 20.25 -6.39 15.77
N TYR A 366 19.06 -6.96 15.60
CA TYR A 366 18.27 -7.60 16.65
C TYR A 366 18.13 -9.07 16.32
N ARG A 367 18.29 -9.95 17.32
CA ARG A 367 18.22 -11.40 17.14
C ARG A 367 17.10 -11.98 18.01
N PHE A 368 16.23 -12.75 17.40
CA PHE A 368 15.09 -13.39 18.04
C PHE A 368 15.17 -14.89 17.86
N ASP A 369 15.06 -15.62 18.97
CA ASP A 369 14.81 -17.06 18.97
C ASP A 369 13.30 -17.28 19.02
N ILE A 370 12.72 -17.61 17.86
CA ILE A 370 11.27 -17.67 17.66
C ILE A 370 10.65 -18.83 18.44
N SER A 371 11.41 -19.89 18.71
CA SER A 371 10.94 -21.07 19.46
C SER A 371 10.54 -20.74 20.91
N LYS A 372 10.99 -19.58 21.43
CA LYS A 372 10.72 -19.11 22.80
C LYS A 372 9.61 -18.07 22.89
N LEU A 373 9.06 -17.64 21.76
CA LEU A 373 8.03 -16.60 21.75
C LEU A 373 6.67 -17.17 22.14
N GLU A 374 5.88 -16.33 22.79
CA GLU A 374 4.53 -16.65 23.22
C GLU A 374 3.51 -15.71 22.52
N PRO A 375 2.24 -16.12 22.39
CA PRO A 375 1.20 -15.28 21.81
C PRO A 375 1.06 -13.95 22.55
N VAL A 376 0.89 -12.86 21.80
CA VAL A 376 0.81 -11.50 22.35
C VAL A 376 -0.42 -10.77 21.88
N VAL A 377 -0.78 -9.74 22.65
CA VAL A 377 -1.73 -8.71 22.25
C VAL A 377 -1.09 -7.32 22.39
N ALA A 378 -1.41 -6.40 21.49
CA ALA A 378 -1.15 -4.98 21.72
C ALA A 378 -2.40 -4.34 22.34
N LYS A 379 -2.29 -3.96 23.60
CA LYS A 379 -3.37 -3.35 24.39
C LYS A 379 -3.65 -1.93 23.89
N PRO A 380 -4.86 -1.40 24.09
CA PRO A 380 -5.16 -0.01 23.78
C PRO A 380 -4.22 0.96 24.53
N HIS A 381 -3.88 2.14 24.00
CA HIS A 381 -4.23 2.67 22.69
C HIS A 381 -2.98 2.85 21.80
N SER A 382 -2.07 1.86 21.83
CA SER A 382 -0.85 1.90 21.02
C SER A 382 -0.42 0.51 20.55
N PRO A 383 0.07 0.34 19.30
CA PRO A 383 0.59 -0.93 18.81
C PRO A 383 1.79 -1.47 19.60
N ASP A 384 2.55 -0.61 20.29
CA ASP A 384 3.69 -1.00 21.14
C ASP A 384 3.32 -1.34 22.58
N ASN A 385 2.06 -1.17 23.01
CA ASN A 385 1.60 -1.54 24.35
C ASN A 385 1.36 -3.06 24.44
N ARG A 386 2.42 -3.83 24.19
CA ARG A 386 2.44 -5.29 24.14
C ARG A 386 2.23 -5.90 25.53
N ALA A 387 1.44 -6.95 25.60
CA ALA A 387 1.36 -7.88 26.73
C ALA A 387 1.25 -9.32 26.22
N LEU A 388 1.60 -10.31 27.04
CA LEU A 388 1.29 -11.70 26.70
C LEU A 388 -0.23 -11.89 26.69
N ALA A 389 -0.75 -12.71 25.78
CA ALA A 389 -2.19 -12.97 25.70
C ALA A 389 -2.73 -13.53 27.04
N ARG A 390 -2.01 -14.47 27.66
CA ARG A 390 -2.35 -15.06 28.96
C ARG A 390 -2.45 -14.05 30.12
N GLU A 391 -1.74 -12.92 30.04
CA GLU A 391 -1.75 -11.87 31.07
C GLU A 391 -2.99 -10.98 30.98
N CYS A 392 -3.71 -11.05 29.85
CA CYS A 392 -4.91 -10.26 29.60
C CYS A 392 -6.22 -11.05 29.85
N LYS A 393 -6.15 -12.24 30.45
CA LYS A 393 -7.30 -13.16 30.63
C LYS A 393 -8.53 -12.57 31.34
N ASP A 394 -8.34 -11.55 32.17
CA ASP A 394 -9.44 -10.88 32.90
C ASP A 394 -10.11 -9.76 32.08
N VAL A 395 -9.57 -9.45 30.88
CA VAL A 395 -10.15 -8.46 29.97
C VAL A 395 -11.35 -9.06 29.28
N LYS A 396 -12.55 -8.70 29.76
CA LYS A 396 -13.80 -9.00 29.09
C LYS A 396 -13.90 -8.23 27.77
N ILE A 397 -14.36 -8.90 26.71
CA ILE A 397 -14.52 -8.31 25.39
C ILE A 397 -15.98 -8.34 24.96
N ASP A 398 -16.37 -7.42 24.08
CA ASP A 398 -17.73 -7.33 23.55
C ASP A 398 -17.85 -7.94 22.16
N ARG A 399 -16.73 -8.04 21.42
CA ARG A 399 -16.70 -8.50 20.03
C ARG A 399 -15.29 -8.87 19.56
N VAL A 400 -15.24 -9.60 18.46
CA VAL A 400 -14.00 -9.94 17.73
C VAL A 400 -14.10 -9.52 16.26
N TYR A 401 -13.01 -9.01 15.70
CA TYR A 401 -12.92 -8.64 14.28
C TYR A 401 -11.72 -9.33 13.61
N ILE A 402 -11.99 -10.21 12.65
CA ILE A 402 -10.97 -10.91 11.84
C ILE A 402 -11.07 -10.39 10.40
N GLY A 403 -10.07 -9.64 9.97
CA GLY A 403 -10.02 -9.00 8.66
C GLY A 403 -8.86 -7.99 8.52
N SER A 404 -8.97 -7.10 7.52
CA SER A 404 -7.96 -6.09 7.12
C SER A 404 -6.77 -6.66 6.32
N CYS A 405 -5.89 -5.77 5.86
CA CYS A 405 -4.64 -6.13 5.17
C CYS A 405 -3.72 -7.03 6.00
N THR A 406 -3.79 -6.97 7.34
CA THR A 406 -2.98 -7.81 8.23
C THR A 406 -3.60 -9.13 8.66
N GLY A 407 -4.93 -9.27 8.60
CA GLY A 407 -5.61 -10.44 9.18
C GLY A 407 -6.83 -10.92 8.39
N GLY A 408 -6.95 -10.51 7.13
CA GLY A 408 -8.05 -10.88 6.24
C GLY A 408 -7.60 -11.64 5.01
N LYS A 409 -6.44 -12.29 5.04
CA LYS A 409 -5.92 -13.11 3.93
C LYS A 409 -6.39 -14.56 4.07
N THR A 410 -6.17 -15.40 3.07
CA THR A 410 -6.72 -16.76 3.05
C THR A 410 -6.20 -17.59 4.21
N GLU A 411 -4.90 -17.52 4.49
CA GLU A 411 -4.28 -18.25 5.60
C GLU A 411 -4.70 -17.73 6.98
N ASP A 412 -5.03 -16.44 7.10
CA ASP A 412 -5.57 -15.86 8.34
C ASP A 412 -6.93 -16.51 8.71
N PHE A 413 -7.82 -16.68 7.73
CA PHE A 413 -9.10 -17.37 7.97
C PHE A 413 -8.92 -18.87 8.18
N MET A 414 -7.99 -19.51 7.48
CA MET A 414 -7.64 -20.92 7.72
C MET A 414 -7.15 -21.13 9.16
N ALA A 415 -6.33 -20.22 9.68
CA ALA A 415 -5.87 -20.26 11.06
C ALA A 415 -7.04 -20.14 12.06
N ALA A 416 -7.91 -19.13 11.89
CA ALA A 416 -9.10 -18.98 12.73
C ALA A 416 -10.00 -20.23 12.67
N ALA A 417 -10.24 -20.77 11.47
CA ALA A 417 -11.05 -21.97 11.28
C ALA A 417 -10.42 -23.23 11.92
N LYS A 418 -9.09 -23.41 11.82
CA LYS A 418 -8.37 -24.51 12.48
C LYS A 418 -8.60 -24.48 14.01
N LEU A 419 -8.56 -23.28 14.61
CA LEU A 419 -8.80 -23.14 16.05
C LEU A 419 -10.25 -23.43 16.44
N PHE A 420 -11.23 -22.90 15.69
CA PHE A 420 -12.64 -23.20 15.94
C PHE A 420 -12.95 -24.69 15.78
N LEU A 421 -12.39 -25.33 14.76
CA LEU A 421 -12.50 -26.76 14.52
C LEU A 421 -11.92 -27.57 15.67
N ALA A 422 -10.70 -27.25 16.12
CA ALA A 422 -10.04 -27.94 17.23
C ALA A 422 -10.83 -27.80 18.55
N SER A 423 -11.43 -26.64 18.77
CA SER A 423 -12.24 -26.35 19.96
C SER A 423 -13.60 -27.06 19.95
N GLY A 424 -14.29 -27.08 18.80
CA GLY A 424 -15.67 -27.58 18.69
C GLY A 424 -16.71 -26.74 19.45
N LYS A 425 -16.33 -25.57 19.99
CA LYS A 425 -17.20 -24.68 20.75
C LYS A 425 -17.79 -23.57 19.90
N LYS A 426 -18.88 -22.98 20.39
CA LYS A 426 -19.50 -21.78 19.82
C LYS A 426 -18.86 -20.51 20.36
N VAL A 427 -18.80 -19.46 19.54
CA VAL A 427 -18.38 -18.12 19.98
C VAL A 427 -19.35 -17.55 21.00
N LYS A 428 -18.84 -16.75 21.94
CA LYS A 428 -19.63 -16.10 23.01
C LYS A 428 -19.91 -14.62 22.74
N VAL A 429 -19.20 -14.04 21.78
CA VAL A 429 -19.34 -12.64 21.37
C VAL A 429 -19.47 -12.54 19.85
N PRO A 430 -20.16 -11.52 19.31
CA PRO A 430 -20.21 -11.27 17.88
C PRO A 430 -18.81 -11.28 17.26
N THR A 431 -18.63 -12.11 16.23
CA THR A 431 -17.34 -12.36 15.59
C THR A 431 -17.46 -12.04 14.11
N PHE A 432 -16.90 -10.88 13.74
CA PHE A 432 -17.00 -10.30 12.41
C PHE A 432 -15.87 -10.81 11.52
N LEU A 433 -16.22 -11.31 10.35
CA LEU A 433 -15.30 -11.87 9.36
C LEU A 433 -15.29 -10.98 8.11
N VAL A 434 -14.16 -10.35 7.80
CA VAL A 434 -14.04 -9.42 6.66
C VAL A 434 -12.86 -9.81 5.77
N PRO A 435 -13.10 -10.60 4.71
CA PRO A 435 -12.08 -10.95 3.73
C PRO A 435 -11.40 -9.72 3.11
N ALA A 436 -10.10 -9.81 2.87
CA ALA A 436 -9.35 -8.71 2.29
C ALA A 436 -9.71 -8.53 0.81
N THR A 437 -9.82 -9.61 0.04
CA THR A 437 -10.10 -9.56 -1.40
C THR A 437 -11.26 -10.47 -1.80
N GLN A 438 -11.77 -10.28 -3.03
CA GLN A 438 -12.73 -11.21 -3.63
C GLN A 438 -12.18 -12.63 -3.70
N LYS A 439 -10.89 -12.78 -4.03
CA LYS A 439 -10.24 -14.09 -4.05
C LYS A 439 -10.29 -14.73 -2.66
N VAL A 440 -9.93 -14.00 -1.60
CA VAL A 440 -9.99 -14.52 -0.24
C VAL A 440 -11.43 -14.87 0.16
N TRP A 441 -12.39 -14.02 -0.22
CA TRP A 441 -13.80 -14.33 0.00
C TRP A 441 -14.16 -15.67 -0.65
N MET A 442 -13.80 -15.89 -1.92
CA MET A 442 -14.05 -17.17 -2.60
C MET A 442 -13.32 -18.33 -1.91
N ASP A 443 -12.08 -18.15 -1.50
CA ASP A 443 -11.28 -19.17 -0.81
C ASP A 443 -11.97 -19.62 0.50
N VAL A 444 -12.52 -18.68 1.28
CA VAL A 444 -13.26 -18.97 2.53
C VAL A 444 -14.45 -19.91 2.31
N TYR A 445 -15.10 -19.84 1.14
CA TYR A 445 -16.26 -20.68 0.81
C TYR A 445 -15.92 -21.93 -0.01
N SER A 446 -14.70 -22.06 -0.52
CA SER A 446 -14.36 -23.11 -1.50
C SER A 446 -13.18 -23.99 -1.09
N LEU A 447 -12.21 -23.46 -0.33
CA LEU A 447 -11.06 -24.24 0.09
C LEU A 447 -11.39 -25.05 1.35
N PRO A 448 -11.14 -26.37 1.34
CA PRO A 448 -11.30 -27.19 2.53
C PRO A 448 -10.20 -26.88 3.54
N VAL A 449 -10.56 -26.81 4.82
CA VAL A 449 -9.61 -26.66 5.92
C VAL A 449 -8.91 -28.01 6.15
N PRO A 450 -7.57 -28.08 6.18
CA PRO A 450 -6.85 -29.32 6.45
C PRO A 450 -7.31 -29.98 7.76
N GLY A 451 -7.55 -31.29 7.72
CA GLY A 451 -8.01 -32.05 8.89
C GLY A 451 -9.49 -31.89 9.25
N SER A 452 -10.28 -31.13 8.49
CA SER A 452 -11.71 -30.88 8.78
C SER A 452 -12.69 -31.93 8.24
N GLY A 453 -12.19 -32.95 7.53
CA GLY A 453 -13.04 -33.89 6.79
C GLY A 453 -13.70 -33.27 5.56
N GLY A 454 -13.10 -32.21 5.00
CA GLY A 454 -13.58 -31.55 3.77
C GLY A 454 -14.43 -30.30 3.99
N LYS A 455 -14.63 -29.87 5.24
CA LYS A 455 -15.32 -28.61 5.56
C LYS A 455 -14.50 -27.39 5.13
N THR A 456 -15.19 -26.40 4.58
CA THR A 456 -14.61 -25.09 4.25
C THR A 456 -14.54 -24.18 5.48
N CYS A 457 -13.80 -23.07 5.39
CA CYS A 457 -13.76 -22.07 6.45
C CYS A 457 -15.18 -21.56 6.76
N SER A 458 -15.99 -21.25 5.75
CA SER A 458 -17.36 -20.74 5.93
C SER A 458 -18.24 -21.69 6.74
N GLN A 459 -18.17 -23.00 6.46
CA GLN A 459 -18.94 -24.01 7.20
C GLN A 459 -18.50 -24.09 8.66
N ILE A 460 -17.20 -24.07 8.92
CA ILE A 460 -16.67 -24.06 10.29
C ILE A 460 -17.06 -22.78 11.03
N PHE A 461 -17.06 -21.63 10.36
CA PHE A 461 -17.47 -20.35 10.95
C PHE A 461 -18.96 -20.34 11.30
N GLU A 462 -19.82 -20.84 10.42
CA GLU A 462 -21.26 -21.01 10.68
C GLU A 462 -21.49 -21.99 11.84
N GLU A 463 -20.78 -23.11 11.85
CA GLU A 463 -20.79 -24.07 12.95
C GLU A 463 -20.24 -23.50 14.27
N ALA A 464 -19.33 -22.53 14.24
CA ALA A 464 -18.87 -21.81 15.43
C ALA A 464 -19.84 -20.69 15.86
N GLY A 465 -20.78 -20.28 14.99
CA GLY A 465 -21.71 -19.18 15.24
C GLY A 465 -21.12 -17.78 14.98
N CYS A 466 -20.10 -17.69 14.12
CA CYS A 466 -19.60 -16.40 13.66
C CYS A 466 -20.59 -15.71 12.72
N ASP A 467 -20.44 -14.40 12.53
CA ASP A 467 -21.21 -13.68 11.52
C ASP A 467 -20.77 -14.14 10.12
N THR A 468 -21.72 -14.14 9.16
CA THR A 468 -21.44 -14.47 7.76
C THR A 468 -20.32 -13.58 7.22
N PRO A 469 -19.28 -14.14 6.55
CA PRO A 469 -18.23 -13.36 5.92
C PRO A 469 -18.75 -12.23 5.03
N ALA A 470 -18.37 -11.00 5.39
CA ALA A 470 -18.81 -9.78 4.74
C ALA A 470 -18.20 -9.62 3.34
N SER A 471 -18.72 -8.65 2.58
CA SER A 471 -18.07 -8.20 1.34
C SER A 471 -16.63 -7.75 1.61
N PRO A 472 -15.68 -8.09 0.73
CA PRO A 472 -14.28 -7.78 0.99
C PRO A 472 -14.04 -6.28 0.97
N SER A 473 -13.39 -5.73 1.98
CA SER A 473 -13.08 -4.29 2.10
C SER A 473 -12.10 -4.01 3.24
N CYS A 474 -11.58 -2.78 3.33
CA CYS A 474 -10.80 -2.36 4.50
C CYS A 474 -11.69 -2.26 5.77
N GLY A 475 -13.00 -2.14 5.60
CA GLY A 475 -14.00 -2.27 6.65
C GLY A 475 -13.79 -1.32 7.83
N ALA A 476 -13.86 -1.85 9.04
CA ALA A 476 -13.73 -1.07 10.27
C ALA A 476 -12.30 -0.55 10.54
N CYS A 477 -11.32 -0.88 9.70
CA CYS A 477 -9.89 -0.61 9.95
C CYS A 477 -9.54 0.89 10.04
N LEU A 478 -10.18 1.76 9.26
CA LEU A 478 -10.04 3.22 9.37
C LEU A 478 -11.35 3.83 9.87
N GLY A 479 -11.25 4.79 10.81
CA GLY A 479 -12.40 5.52 11.34
C GLY A 479 -13.10 6.29 10.22
N GLY A 480 -14.17 5.71 9.68
CA GLY A 480 -14.91 6.19 8.52
C GLY A 480 -16.40 6.29 8.80
N PRO A 481 -17.25 6.23 7.75
CA PRO A 481 -18.70 6.32 7.88
C PRO A 481 -19.29 5.35 8.92
N ARG A 482 -20.38 5.80 9.57
CA ARG A 482 -21.03 5.06 10.67
C ARG A 482 -21.70 3.76 10.21
N ASP A 483 -22.09 3.70 8.95
CA ASP A 483 -22.77 2.59 8.31
C ASP A 483 -21.81 1.54 7.71
N THR A 484 -20.49 1.76 7.78
CA THR A 484 -19.52 0.73 7.39
C THR A 484 -19.75 -0.54 8.21
N TYR A 485 -19.76 -1.70 7.56
CA TYR A 485 -19.91 -2.99 8.24
C TYR A 485 -18.93 -3.13 9.40
N ALA A 486 -19.42 -3.66 10.52
CA ALA A 486 -18.66 -3.87 11.75
C ALA A 486 -18.05 -2.59 12.37
N ARG A 487 -18.45 -1.38 11.98
CA ARG A 487 -18.06 -0.13 12.65
C ARG A 487 -18.41 -0.19 14.14
N MET A 488 -17.48 0.23 15.01
CA MET A 488 -17.75 0.38 16.44
C MET A 488 -18.40 1.74 16.67
N ASN A 489 -19.73 1.79 16.73
CA ASN A 489 -20.47 3.03 16.97
C ASN A 489 -20.64 3.36 18.45
N GLU A 490 -20.29 2.42 19.34
CA GLU A 490 -20.41 2.50 20.80
C GLU A 490 -19.06 2.19 21.47
N PRO A 491 -18.86 2.54 22.76
CA PRO A 491 -17.61 2.30 23.51
C PRO A 491 -17.43 0.80 23.88
N GLN A 492 -17.19 -0.03 22.87
CA GLN A 492 -16.98 -1.48 23.02
C GLN A 492 -15.50 -1.84 23.16
N VAL A 493 -15.23 -3.02 23.72
CA VAL A 493 -13.91 -3.68 23.74
C VAL A 493 -13.86 -4.73 22.63
N CYS A 494 -12.86 -4.63 21.74
CA CYS A 494 -12.70 -5.47 20.56
C CYS A 494 -11.32 -6.13 20.53
N VAL A 495 -11.25 -7.44 20.31
CA VAL A 495 -10.01 -8.09 19.85
C VAL A 495 -10.01 -8.10 18.32
N SER A 496 -8.95 -7.57 17.72
CA SER A 496 -8.90 -7.34 16.27
C SER A 496 -7.59 -7.79 15.65
N THR A 497 -7.68 -8.35 14.45
CA THR A 497 -6.51 -8.68 13.61
C THR A 497 -6.01 -7.52 12.74
N THR A 498 -6.57 -6.32 12.92
CA THR A 498 -6.11 -5.07 12.28
C THR A 498 -4.74 -4.63 12.82
N ASN A 499 -4.16 -3.55 12.28
CA ASN A 499 -2.82 -3.07 12.61
C ASN A 499 -2.76 -1.85 13.54
N ARG A 500 -3.89 -1.20 13.85
CA ARG A 500 -3.93 0.03 14.65
C ARG A 500 -5.03 0.01 15.71
N ASN A 501 -4.70 0.46 16.91
CA ASN A 501 -5.61 0.54 18.06
C ASN A 501 -5.69 1.95 18.70
N PHE A 502 -5.28 2.99 17.98
CA PHE A 502 -5.41 4.38 18.42
C PHE A 502 -6.89 4.77 18.68
N PRO A 503 -7.17 5.77 19.53
CA PRO A 503 -8.53 6.17 19.85
C PRO A 503 -9.35 6.53 18.60
N GLY A 504 -10.56 5.97 18.48
CA GLY A 504 -11.46 6.21 17.33
C GLY A 504 -11.09 5.46 16.05
N ARG A 505 -10.06 4.61 16.06
CA ARG A 505 -9.61 3.92 14.84
C ARG A 505 -10.68 3.00 14.23
N MET A 506 -11.49 2.35 15.07
CA MET A 506 -12.63 1.55 14.62
C MET A 506 -13.98 2.27 14.69
N GLY A 507 -14.02 3.57 15.00
CA GLY A 507 -15.25 4.36 15.11
C GLY A 507 -15.30 5.20 16.39
N HIS A 508 -15.90 4.67 17.45
CA HIS A 508 -16.09 5.37 18.72
C HIS A 508 -14.75 5.66 19.41
N LYS A 509 -14.57 6.90 19.90
CA LYS A 509 -13.29 7.35 20.48
C LYS A 509 -12.91 6.64 21.78
N GLU A 510 -13.92 6.21 22.54
CA GLU A 510 -13.74 5.47 23.79
C GLU A 510 -13.73 3.94 23.57
N GLY A 511 -13.82 3.49 22.31
CA GLY A 511 -13.65 2.08 21.99
C GLY A 511 -12.22 1.59 22.28
N GLN A 512 -12.10 0.39 22.82
CA GLN A 512 -10.82 -0.23 23.16
C GLN A 512 -10.51 -1.38 22.20
N ILE A 513 -9.36 -1.35 21.55
CA ILE A 513 -8.96 -2.33 20.54
C ILE A 513 -7.69 -3.05 21.00
N TYR A 514 -7.75 -4.37 21.13
CA TYR A 514 -6.62 -5.25 21.39
C TYR A 514 -6.18 -5.88 20.07
N LEU A 515 -4.97 -5.57 19.60
CA LEU A 515 -4.47 -6.14 18.35
C LEU A 515 -3.89 -7.53 18.61
N ALA A 516 -4.28 -8.51 17.80
CA ALA A 516 -3.89 -9.90 18.03
C ALA A 516 -3.77 -10.69 16.72
N SER A 517 -3.15 -11.87 16.76
CA SER A 517 -3.17 -12.85 15.67
C SER A 517 -4.57 -13.46 15.47
N PRO A 518 -4.87 -14.00 14.27
CA PRO A 518 -6.11 -14.75 14.02
C PRO A 518 -6.38 -15.86 15.04
N TYR A 519 -5.35 -16.57 15.51
CA TYR A 519 -5.48 -17.55 16.58
C TYR A 519 -5.95 -16.92 17.89
N THR A 520 -5.24 -15.90 18.38
CA THR A 520 -5.62 -15.21 19.62
C THR A 520 -7.01 -14.57 19.52
N ALA A 521 -7.38 -14.03 18.36
CA ALA A 521 -8.71 -13.48 18.10
C ALA A 521 -9.80 -14.56 18.16
N ALA A 522 -9.60 -15.70 17.49
CA ALA A 522 -10.54 -16.82 17.50
C ALA A 522 -10.68 -17.45 18.89
N ALA A 523 -9.58 -17.62 19.62
CA ALA A 523 -9.60 -18.08 21.01
C ALA A 523 -10.42 -17.14 21.90
N SER A 524 -10.22 -15.83 21.74
CA SER A 524 -10.95 -14.82 22.50
C SER A 524 -12.45 -14.80 22.18
N ALA A 525 -12.83 -15.06 20.93
CA ALA A 525 -14.22 -15.18 20.53
C ALA A 525 -14.94 -16.33 21.26
N LEU A 526 -14.25 -17.45 21.51
CA LEU A 526 -14.81 -18.63 22.19
C LEU A 526 -15.02 -18.43 23.69
N THR A 527 -14.24 -17.55 24.32
CA THR A 527 -14.29 -17.36 25.78
C THR A 527 -15.03 -16.10 26.20
N GLY A 528 -15.09 -15.09 25.33
CA GLY A 528 -15.59 -13.74 25.66
C GLY A 528 -14.59 -12.88 26.43
N PHE A 529 -13.33 -13.31 26.49
CA PHE A 529 -12.21 -12.61 27.14
C PHE A 529 -10.97 -12.69 26.25
N VAL A 530 -9.99 -11.79 26.42
CA VAL A 530 -8.69 -11.96 25.73
C VAL A 530 -8.08 -13.30 26.16
N THR A 531 -7.78 -14.17 25.22
CA THR A 531 -7.43 -15.58 25.51
C THR A 531 -6.20 -16.04 24.76
N ASP A 532 -5.34 -16.78 25.45
CA ASP A 532 -4.17 -17.43 24.86
C ASP A 532 -4.61 -18.61 23.96
N PRO A 533 -4.22 -18.65 22.67
CA PRO A 533 -4.68 -19.68 21.75
C PRO A 533 -4.18 -21.09 22.09
N ARG A 534 -3.15 -21.24 22.94
CA ARG A 534 -2.66 -22.55 23.41
C ARG A 534 -3.66 -23.31 24.28
N GLU A 535 -4.72 -22.65 24.74
CA GLU A 535 -5.85 -23.34 25.39
C GLU A 535 -6.63 -24.24 24.43
N PHE A 536 -6.49 -24.04 23.11
CA PHE A 536 -7.22 -24.78 22.07
C PHE A 536 -6.31 -25.46 21.03
N LEU A 537 -5.06 -25.01 20.91
CA LEU A 537 -4.05 -25.58 20.02
C LEU A 537 -3.01 -26.29 20.89
N GLN A 538 -3.17 -27.61 21.09
CA GLN A 538 -2.21 -28.49 21.75
C GLN A 538 -1.78 -29.61 20.83
#